data_AF-A0A484N179-F1
#
_entry.id   AF-A0A484N179-F1
#
_cell.length_a   1.000
_cell.length_b   1.000
_cell.length_c   1.000
_cell.angle_alpha   90.00
_cell.angle_beta   90.00
_cell.angle_gamma   90.00
#
_symmetry.space_group_name_H-M   'P 1'
#
loop_
_entity.id
_entity.type
_entity.pdbx_description
1 polymer ?
#
loop_
_entity_poly.entity_id
_entity_poly.type
_entity_poly.pdbx_seq_one_letter_code
_entity_poly.pdbx_strand_id
1 'polypeptide(L)'
;MALEWVVLGYAAGAEAIMLLLLTVPGLDALRKGLIAVTRNLLKPFLSIVPFCLFLLMDIYWKYENRPTCESDSCSPSEHLRHQKSIMKSQRNALLIASALIFYWLLYSVTKLVVRIDQLNSGIKRLKNMD
;
A
#
# COMPACT_ATOMS: atom_id res chain seq x y z
N MET A 1 -18.46 -0.47 -5.29
CA MET A 1 -18.41 -1.53 -4.26
C MET A 1 -17.53 -2.74 -4.56
N ALA A 2 -17.37 -3.25 -5.79
CA ALA A 2 -16.39 -4.33 -6.07
C ALA A 2 -15.15 -3.81 -6.83
N LEU A 3 -15.36 -2.91 -7.81
CA LEU A 3 -14.29 -2.35 -8.66
C LEU A 3 -13.20 -1.61 -7.85
N GLU A 4 -13.58 -0.83 -6.84
CA GLU A 4 -12.63 -0.07 -6.00
C GLU A 4 -11.61 -0.98 -5.30
N TRP A 5 -12.08 -2.12 -4.76
CA TRP A 5 -11.23 -3.09 -4.07
C TRP A 5 -10.39 -3.91 -5.02
N VAL A 6 -10.91 -4.17 -6.22
CA VAL A 6 -10.15 -4.81 -7.30
C VAL A 6 -9.00 -3.91 -7.73
N VAL A 7 -9.25 -2.62 -7.96
CA VAL A 7 -8.22 -1.63 -8.31
C VAL A 7 -7.18 -1.50 -7.19
N LEU A 8 -7.61 -1.44 -5.93
CA LEU A 8 -6.71 -1.36 -4.78
C LEU A 8 -5.84 -2.62 -4.64
N GLY A 9 -6.42 -3.80 -4.88
CA GLY A 9 -5.69 -5.06 -4.88
C GLY A 9 -4.63 -5.14 -5.99
N TYR A 10 -4.97 -4.69 -7.21
CA TYR A 10 -3.98 -4.61 -8.30
C TYR A 10 -2.87 -3.60 -7.98
N ALA A 11 -3.21 -2.45 -7.39
CA ALA A 11 -2.21 -1.47 -6.96
C ALA A 11 -1.26 -2.06 -5.93
N ALA A 12 -1.79 -2.66 -4.85
CA ALA A 12 -0.98 -3.29 -3.81
C ALA A 12 -0.11 -4.45 -4.36
N GLY A 13 -0.65 -5.25 -5.29
CA GLY A 13 0.10 -6.32 -5.95
C GLY A 13 1.25 -5.79 -6.81
N ALA A 14 1.00 -4.72 -7.57
CA ALA A 14 2.04 -4.06 -8.35
C ALA A 14 3.15 -3.47 -7.45
N GLU A 15 2.79 -2.83 -6.33
CA GLU A 15 3.76 -2.33 -5.34
C GLU A 15 4.61 -3.45 -4.74
N ALA A 16 3.99 -4.59 -4.39
CA ALA A 16 4.71 -5.74 -3.86
C ALA A 16 5.71 -6.32 -4.87
N ILE A 17 5.34 -6.43 -6.16
CA ILE A 17 6.24 -6.89 -7.22
C ILE A 17 7.42 -5.91 -7.41
N MET A 18 7.15 -4.60 -7.40
CA MET A 18 8.21 -3.58 -7.49
C MET A 18 9.19 -3.67 -6.31
N LEU A 19 8.66 -3.85 -5.09
CA LEU A 19 9.48 -4.06 -3.90
C LEU A 19 10.38 -5.29 -4.02
N LEU A 20 9.82 -6.40 -4.48
CA LEU A 20 10.54 -7.66 -4.68
C LEU A 20 11.66 -7.48 -5.72
N LEU A 21 11.36 -6.83 -6.85
CA LEU A 21 12.36 -6.52 -7.87
C LEU A 21 13.47 -5.60 -7.35
N LEU A 22 13.15 -4.61 -6.48
CA LEU A 22 14.15 -3.72 -5.88
C LEU A 22 15.04 -4.40 -4.83
N THR A 23 14.51 -5.44 -4.15
CA THR A 23 15.20 -6.13 -3.05
C THR A 23 16.06 -7.30 -3.50
N VAL A 24 15.84 -7.86 -4.70
CA VAL A 24 16.67 -8.96 -5.23
C VAL A 24 18.12 -8.48 -5.48
N PRO A 25 19.12 -9.08 -4.80
CA PRO A 25 20.53 -8.77 -5.04
C PRO A 25 21.00 -9.37 -6.37
N GLY A 26 21.81 -8.64 -7.15
CA GLY A 26 22.41 -9.12 -8.41
C GLY A 26 22.02 -8.37 -9.69
N LEU A 27 21.10 -7.39 -9.62
CA LEU A 27 20.61 -6.61 -10.76
C LEU A 27 21.30 -5.23 -10.89
N ASP A 28 22.60 -5.12 -10.62
CA ASP A 28 23.27 -3.81 -10.50
C ASP A 28 23.27 -2.97 -11.79
N ALA A 29 23.29 -3.60 -12.97
CA ALA A 29 23.15 -2.90 -14.24
C ALA A 29 21.72 -2.37 -14.47
N LEU A 30 20.70 -3.12 -14.01
CA LEU A 30 19.29 -2.75 -14.12
C LEU A 30 18.83 -1.85 -12.98
N ARG A 31 19.59 -1.77 -11.88
CA ARG A 31 19.27 -0.99 -10.68
C ARG A 31 18.98 0.48 -11.00
N LYS A 32 19.75 1.12 -11.88
CA LYS A 32 19.50 2.52 -12.29
C LYS A 32 18.18 2.68 -13.05
N GLY A 33 17.87 1.76 -13.97
CA GLY A 33 16.60 1.74 -14.69
C GLY A 33 15.43 1.47 -13.75
N LEU A 34 15.59 0.51 -12.85
CA LEU A 34 14.58 0.13 -11.86
C LEU A 34 14.28 1.26 -10.87
N ILE A 35 15.31 1.98 -10.41
CA ILE A 35 15.14 3.19 -9.57
C ILE A 35 14.35 4.26 -10.35
N ALA A 36 14.69 4.51 -11.62
CA ALA A 36 14.01 5.51 -12.43
C ALA A 36 12.53 5.16 -12.66
N VAL A 37 12.25 3.90 -12.99
CA VAL A 37 10.88 3.38 -13.17
C VAL A 37 10.10 3.48 -11.86
N THR A 38 10.69 3.05 -10.74
CA THR A 38 10.04 3.10 -9.43
C THR A 38 9.74 4.53 -9.01
N ARG A 39 10.67 5.47 -9.24
CA ARG A 39 10.48 6.89 -8.90
C ARG A 39 9.42 7.58 -9.76
N ASN A 40 9.32 7.19 -11.03
CA ASN A 40 8.27 7.66 -11.94
C ASN A 40 6.90 7.06 -11.63
N LEU A 41 6.85 5.81 -11.17
CA LEU A 41 5.60 5.14 -10.77
C LEU A 41 5.15 5.55 -9.36
N LEU A 42 6.06 5.89 -8.46
CA LEU A 42 5.74 6.37 -7.12
C LEU A 42 4.90 7.66 -7.13
N LYS A 43 5.08 8.51 -8.17
CA LYS A 43 4.35 9.76 -8.36
C LYS A 43 2.84 9.55 -8.56
N PRO A 44 2.37 8.71 -9.51
CA PRO A 44 0.96 8.36 -9.63
C PRO A 44 0.44 7.52 -8.45
N PHE A 45 1.27 6.67 -7.83
CA PHE A 45 0.89 5.93 -6.60
C PHE A 45 0.67 6.83 -5.38
N LEU A 46 1.16 8.08 -5.39
CA LEU A 46 0.83 9.06 -4.36
C LEU A 46 -0.66 9.41 -4.33
N SER A 47 -1.38 9.26 -5.47
CA SER A 47 -2.84 9.41 -5.53
C SER A 47 -3.62 8.25 -4.90
N ILE A 48 -2.97 7.09 -4.69
CA ILE A 48 -3.57 5.97 -3.96
C ILE A 48 -3.77 6.33 -2.47
N VAL A 49 -2.90 7.18 -1.90
CA VAL A 49 -2.96 7.59 -0.49
C VAL A 49 -4.25 8.38 -0.15
N PRO A 50 -4.62 9.46 -0.85
CA PRO A 50 -5.89 10.15 -0.61
C PRO A 50 -7.10 9.25 -0.92
N PHE A 51 -6.99 8.32 -1.87
CA PHE A 51 -8.04 7.32 -2.13
C PHE A 51 -8.22 6.35 -0.95
N CYS A 52 -7.13 5.85 -0.37
CA CYS A 52 -7.14 5.06 0.86
C CYS A 52 -7.77 5.80 2.04
N LEU A 53 -7.44 7.09 2.22
CA LEU A 53 -8.03 7.93 3.26
C LEU A 53 -9.55 8.12 3.06
N PHE A 54 -9.99 8.34 1.82
CA PHE A 54 -11.41 8.41 1.49
C PHE A 54 -12.15 7.11 1.83
N LEU A 55 -11.55 5.95 1.52
CA LEU A 55 -12.11 4.64 1.86
C LEU A 55 -12.15 4.39 3.39
N LEU A 56 -11.14 4.84 4.13
CA LEU A 56 -11.18 4.79 5.61
C LEU A 56 -12.29 5.66 6.16
N MET A 57 -12.48 6.85 5.60
CA MET A 57 -13.54 7.76 6.05
C MET A 57 -14.94 7.22 5.70
N ASP A 58 -15.12 6.57 4.55
CA ASP A 58 -16.36 5.87 4.20
C ASP A 58 -16.63 4.67 5.15
N ILE A 59 -15.59 3.93 5.53
CA ILE A 59 -15.72 2.85 6.54
C ILE A 59 -16.08 3.42 7.92
N TYR A 60 -15.39 4.48 8.35
CA TYR A 60 -15.65 5.14 9.63
C TYR A 60 -17.07 5.69 9.70
N TRP A 61 -17.51 6.38 8.64
CA TRP A 61 -18.87 6.91 8.54
C TRP A 61 -19.93 5.81 8.57
N LYS A 62 -19.69 4.66 7.92
CA LYS A 62 -20.56 3.47 7.98
C LYS A 62 -20.55 2.76 9.32
N TYR A 63 -19.48 2.90 10.10
CA TYR A 63 -19.40 2.40 11.46
C TYR A 63 -20.22 3.28 12.41
N GLU A 64 -20.08 4.61 12.29
CA GLU A 64 -20.78 5.58 13.13
C GLU A 64 -22.29 5.63 12.85
N ASN A 65 -22.70 5.66 11.58
CA ASN A 65 -24.12 5.67 11.20
C ASN A 65 -24.76 4.27 11.22
N ARG A 66 -24.10 3.29 11.85
CA ARG A 66 -24.65 1.94 11.92
C ARG A 66 -25.74 1.92 12.99
N PRO A 67 -26.96 1.46 12.68
CA PRO A 67 -27.99 1.31 13.70
C PRO A 67 -27.54 0.22 14.70
N THR A 68 -27.15 0.64 15.90
CA THR A 68 -26.90 -0.26 17.04
C THR A 68 -28.24 -0.74 17.58
N CYS A 69 -28.48 -2.04 17.55
CA CYS A 69 -29.61 -2.63 18.28
C CYS A 69 -29.31 -2.48 19.78
N GLU A 70 -30.01 -1.58 20.47
CA GLU A 70 -30.09 -1.61 21.94
C GLU A 70 -30.81 -2.90 22.35
N SER A 71 -30.19 -3.59 23.30
CA SER A 71 -30.59 -4.90 23.80
C SER A 71 -32.02 -4.92 24.32
N ASP A 72 -32.93 -5.50 23.53
CA ASP A 72 -34.03 -6.39 23.97
C ASP A 72 -35.03 -6.75 22.83
N SER A 73 -34.82 -6.30 21.58
CA SER A 73 -35.80 -6.51 20.49
C SER A 73 -35.21 -6.77 19.09
N CYS A 74 -34.04 -7.41 18.97
CA CYS A 74 -33.40 -7.67 17.66
C CYS A 74 -33.56 -9.15 17.22
N SER A 75 -34.02 -9.39 15.98
CA SER A 75 -34.24 -10.73 15.42
C SER A 75 -32.92 -11.43 15.02
N PRO A 76 -32.78 -12.77 15.12
CA PRO A 76 -31.56 -13.50 14.75
C PRO A 76 -31.09 -13.28 13.29
N SER A 77 -32.00 -12.94 12.37
CA SER A 77 -31.64 -12.54 11.00
C SER A 77 -30.93 -11.20 10.92
N GLU A 78 -31.20 -10.29 11.86
CA GLU A 78 -30.59 -8.95 11.92
C GLU A 78 -29.18 -9.01 12.53
N HIS A 79 -28.97 -9.88 13.53
CA HIS A 79 -27.64 -10.21 14.06
C HIS A 79 -26.70 -10.80 12.99
N LEU A 80 -27.21 -11.71 12.15
CA LEU A 80 -26.41 -12.30 11.06
C LEU A 80 -26.04 -11.26 9.99
N ARG A 81 -26.96 -10.34 9.69
CA ARG A 81 -26.72 -9.20 8.79
C ARG A 81 -25.72 -8.20 9.38
N HIS A 82 -25.73 -8.03 10.71
CA HIS A 82 -24.76 -7.25 11.47
C HIS A 82 -23.34 -7.83 11.36
N GLN A 83 -23.17 -9.10 11.70
CA GLN A 83 -21.89 -9.83 11.59
C GLN A 83 -21.32 -9.83 10.17
N LYS A 84 -22.16 -10.06 9.16
CA LYS A 84 -21.73 -10.08 7.74
C LYS A 84 -21.23 -8.71 7.28
N SER A 85 -21.80 -7.64 7.80
CA SER A 85 -21.38 -6.27 7.48
C SER A 85 -20.12 -5.84 8.25
N ILE A 86 -19.89 -6.34 9.47
CA ILE A 86 -18.64 -6.14 10.23
C ILE A 86 -17.47 -6.83 9.51
N MET A 87 -17.64 -8.10 9.13
CA MET A 87 -16.58 -8.88 8.49
C MET A 87 -16.22 -8.34 7.09
N LYS A 88 -17.18 -7.74 6.38
CA LYS A 88 -16.92 -7.04 5.10
C LYS A 88 -16.07 -5.77 5.30
N SER A 89 -16.31 -5.03 6.39
CA SER A 89 -15.55 -3.83 6.75
C SER A 89 -14.12 -4.14 7.19
N GLN A 90 -13.93 -5.20 7.97
CA GLN A 90 -12.59 -5.57 8.45
C GLN A 90 -11.63 -5.99 7.33
N ARG A 91 -12.12 -6.77 6.36
CA ARG A 91 -11.32 -7.16 5.18
C ARG A 91 -10.88 -5.93 4.37
N ASN A 92 -11.76 -4.95 4.25
CA ASN A 92 -11.51 -3.69 3.57
C ASN A 92 -10.51 -2.80 4.32
N ALA A 93 -10.59 -2.72 5.65
CA ALA A 93 -9.63 -2.01 6.47
C ALA A 93 -8.23 -2.64 6.41
N LEU A 94 -8.14 -3.98 6.46
CA LEU A 94 -6.88 -4.71 6.28
C LEU A 94 -6.25 -4.46 4.91
N LEU A 95 -7.07 -4.43 3.85
CA LEU A 95 -6.62 -4.08 2.49
C LEU A 95 -6.01 -2.67 2.44
N ILE A 96 -6.68 -1.68 3.04
CA ILE A 96 -6.16 -0.31 3.09
C ILE A 96 -4.86 -0.24 3.89
N ALA A 97 -4.82 -0.86 5.08
CA ALA A 97 -3.63 -0.90 5.91
C ALA A 97 -2.44 -1.53 5.16
N SER A 98 -2.69 -2.63 4.45
CA SER A 98 -1.66 -3.28 3.64
C SER A 98 -1.15 -2.39 2.50
N ALA A 99 -2.02 -1.68 1.79
CA ALA A 99 -1.63 -0.75 0.74
C ALA A 99 -0.78 0.42 1.28
N LEU A 100 -1.15 0.99 2.43
CA LEU A 100 -0.37 2.06 3.06
C LEU A 100 1.02 1.57 3.52
N ILE A 101 1.10 0.37 4.08
CA ILE A 101 2.36 -0.24 4.50
C ILE A 101 3.25 -0.53 3.28
N PHE A 102 2.70 -1.09 2.20
CA PHE A 102 3.47 -1.36 0.98
C PHE A 102 4.00 -0.08 0.35
N TYR A 103 3.17 0.97 0.25
CA TYR A 103 3.62 2.29 -0.19
C TYR A 103 4.77 2.84 0.67
N TRP A 104 4.64 2.76 2.01
CA TRP A 104 5.69 3.20 2.93
C TRP A 104 7.00 2.45 2.71
N LEU A 105 6.92 1.12 2.61
CA LEU A 105 8.08 0.26 2.38
C LEU A 105 8.73 0.61 1.04
N LEU A 106 7.94 0.79 -0.01
CA LEU A 106 8.44 1.12 -1.36
C LEU A 106 9.14 2.48 -1.38
N TYR A 107 8.58 3.49 -0.71
CA TYR A 107 9.24 4.78 -0.50
C TYR A 107 10.58 4.65 0.26
N SER A 108 10.57 3.90 1.36
CA SER A 108 11.74 3.73 2.22
C SER A 108 12.87 2.98 1.50
N VAL A 109 12.55 1.88 0.83
CA VAL A 109 13.50 1.07 0.05
C VAL A 109 14.05 1.87 -1.12
N THR A 110 13.20 2.60 -1.87
CA THR A 110 13.66 3.46 -2.96
C THR A 110 14.66 4.52 -2.47
N LYS A 111 14.36 5.18 -1.35
CA LYS A 111 15.25 6.18 -0.74
C LYS A 111 16.58 5.56 -0.31
N LEU A 112 16.55 4.37 0.30
CA LEU A 112 17.75 3.65 0.72
C LEU A 112 18.62 3.25 -0.48
N VAL A 113 18.00 2.70 -1.53
CA VAL A 113 18.70 2.28 -2.75
C VAL A 113 19.35 3.46 -3.47
N VAL A 114 18.67 4.62 -3.55
CA VAL A 114 19.27 5.86 -4.09
C VAL A 114 20.50 6.27 -3.29
N ARG A 115 20.44 6.18 -1.96
CA ARG A 115 21.58 6.53 -1.09
C ARG A 115 22.76 5.58 -1.26
N ILE A 116 22.49 4.29 -1.45
CA ILE A 116 23.52 3.29 -1.78
C ILE A 116 24.19 3.59 -3.12
N ASP A 117 23.44 3.95 -4.16
CA ASP A 117 24.02 4.27 -5.48
C ASP A 117 24.90 5.53 -5.44
N GLN A 118 24.51 6.54 -4.65
CA GLN A 118 25.31 7.73 -4.40
C GLN A 118 26.63 7.40 -3.69
N LEU A 119 26.58 6.58 -2.64
CA LEU A 119 27.78 6.15 -1.91
C LEU A 119 28.72 5.33 -2.82
N ASN A 120 28.18 4.35 -3.56
CA ASN A 120 28.98 3.55 -4.50
C ASN A 120 29.63 4.37 -5.60
N SER A 121 28.93 5.39 -6.11
CA SER A 121 29.49 6.31 -7.10
C SER A 121 30.64 7.14 -6.52
N GLY A 122 30.55 7.55 -5.25
CA GLY A 122 31.64 8.20 -4.53
C GLY A 122 32.87 7.31 -4.38
N ILE A 123 32.68 6.04 -3.97
CA ILE A 123 33.75 5.05 -3.83
C ILE A 123 34.46 4.82 -5.18
N LYS A 124 33.71 4.69 -6.28
CA LYS A 124 34.29 4.51 -7.62
C LYS A 124 35.16 5.70 -8.05
N ARG A 125 34.76 6.92 -7.73
CA ARG A 125 35.56 8.12 -8.04
C ARG A 125 36.86 8.14 -7.24
N LEU A 126 36.80 7.83 -5.95
CA LEU A 126 37.99 7.75 -5.10
C LEU A 126 38.94 6.65 -5.57
N LYS A 127 38.43 5.47 -5.93
CA LYS A 127 39.24 4.36 -6.45
C LYS A 127 39.92 4.66 -7.79
N ASN A 128 39.34 5.52 -8.62
CA ASN A 128 39.94 5.92 -9.90
C ASN A 128 40.99 7.04 -9.76
N MET A 129 41.13 7.62 -8.56
CA MET A 129 42.12 8.67 -8.25
C MET A 129 43.39 8.10 -7.61
N ASP A 130 43.36 6.85 -7.13
CA ASP A 130 44.52 6.04 -6.72
C ASP A 130 45.02 5.19 -7.91
#